data_AF-A0A956TSQ6-F1
#
_entry.id   AF-A0A956TSQ6-F1
#
_cell.length_a   1.000
_cell.length_b   1.000
_cell.length_c   1.000
_cell.angle_alpha   90.00
_cell.angle_beta   90.00
_cell.angle_gamma   90.00
#
_symmetry.space_group_name_H-M   'P 1'
#
loop_
_entity.id
_entity.type
_entity.pdbx_description
1 polymer ?
#
loop_
_entity_poly.entity_id
_entity_poly.type
_entity_poly.pdbx_seq_one_letter_code
_entity_poly.pdbx_strand_id
1 'polypeptide(L)'
;MNTRMRMPATKRALSNRRRGQSLVEFALAIPFVVLVIVAIMYFGRVFYVKQAVLLATQEAARDLSRIPSELLDSPVFLENRVGYTSTGQATNGDSVASGILGAANLLSGGKTGDLPPGSRVDVYYLQGSALPSGTSLPQGAVAVRISYPFKFIGDPFGNSASEFGSSIDVWSGEGGDPVSFSDFDVSELTVSVKEIL
;
A
#
# COMPACT_ATOMS: atom_id res chain seq x y z
N MET A 1 -35.93 82.23 22.90
CA MET A 1 -34.95 81.38 23.62
C MET A 1 -35.02 80.01 22.97
N ASN A 2 -34.13 79.71 22.02
CA ASN A 2 -34.27 78.58 21.09
C ASN A 2 -33.61 77.32 21.65
N THR A 3 -34.42 76.34 22.04
CA THR A 3 -33.98 75.03 22.50
C THR A 3 -33.64 74.16 21.28
N ARG A 4 -32.34 74.03 20.96
CA ARG A 4 -31.88 73.09 19.93
C ARG A 4 -32.04 71.66 20.44
N MET A 5 -32.99 70.94 19.86
CA MET A 5 -33.17 69.50 20.03
C MET A 5 -32.00 68.75 19.36
N ARG A 6 -31.13 68.11 20.17
CA ARG A 6 -30.10 67.19 19.68
C ARG A 6 -30.74 65.83 19.42
N MET A 7 -30.79 65.40 18.15
CA MET A 7 -31.11 64.01 17.81
C MET A 7 -29.93 63.10 18.18
N PRO A 8 -30.16 61.97 18.87
CA PRO A 8 -29.14 60.94 19.07
C PRO A 8 -28.97 60.13 17.79
N ALA A 9 -27.74 60.06 17.28
CA ALA A 9 -27.39 59.20 16.16
C ALA A 9 -27.61 57.72 16.56
N THR A 10 -28.57 57.08 15.89
CA THR A 10 -28.89 55.66 16.00
C THR A 10 -27.72 54.82 15.48
N LYS A 11 -26.80 54.45 16.37
CA LYS A 11 -25.79 53.41 16.12
C LYS A 11 -26.44 52.03 16.09
N ARG A 12 -27.08 51.65 14.98
CA ARG A 12 -27.52 50.26 14.78
C ARG A 12 -27.42 49.87 13.31
N ALA A 13 -26.36 49.13 12.94
CA ALA A 13 -26.39 48.12 11.86
C ALA A 13 -25.04 47.38 11.63
N LEU A 14 -24.18 47.17 12.63
CA LEU A 14 -22.91 46.42 12.43
C LEU A 14 -22.88 45.02 13.07
N SER A 15 -23.92 44.62 13.81
CA SER A 15 -23.87 43.38 14.61
C SER A 15 -24.27 42.10 13.85
N ASN A 16 -24.85 42.19 12.64
CA ASN A 16 -25.37 41.01 11.92
C ASN A 16 -24.38 40.34 10.96
N ARG A 17 -23.23 40.96 10.65
CA ARG A 17 -22.24 40.36 9.72
C ARG A 17 -21.41 39.23 10.32
N ARG A 18 -21.40 39.06 11.65
CA ARG A 18 -20.56 38.04 12.31
C ARG A 18 -21.13 36.63 12.27
N ARG A 19 -22.46 36.45 12.10
CA ARG A 19 -23.11 35.12 12.17
C ARG A 19 -22.90 34.25 10.93
N GLY A 20 -22.64 34.84 9.76
CA GLY A 20 -22.34 34.09 8.53
C GLY A 20 -20.86 33.80 8.32
N GLN A 21 -19.97 34.57 8.96
CA GLN A 21 -18.52 34.46 8.76
C GLN A 21 -17.98 33.12 9.29
N SER A 22 -18.41 32.68 10.48
CA SER A 22 -17.96 31.41 11.06
C SER A 22 -18.38 30.19 10.23
N LEU A 23 -19.51 30.27 9.52
CA LEU A 23 -19.95 29.19 8.62
C LEU A 23 -19.06 29.09 7.38
N VAL A 24 -18.63 30.23 6.83
CA VAL A 24 -17.71 30.27 5.68
C VAL A 24 -16.31 29.80 6.09
N GLU A 25 -15.80 30.23 7.24
CA GLU A 25 -14.51 29.78 7.77
C GLU A 25 -14.50 28.26 8.00
N PHE A 26 -15.59 27.70 8.54
CA PHE A 26 -15.72 26.26 8.72
C PHE A 26 -15.83 25.51 7.38
N ALA A 27 -16.62 26.02 6.44
CA ALA A 27 -16.78 25.42 5.11
C ALA A 27 -15.45 25.36 4.33
N LEU A 28 -14.55 26.34 4.53
CA LEU A 28 -13.21 26.33 3.95
C LEU A 28 -12.23 25.40 4.68
N ALA A 29 -12.42 25.17 5.99
CA ALA A 29 -11.58 24.28 6.77
C ALA A 29 -11.87 22.79 6.52
N ILE A 30 -13.14 22.42 6.27
CA ILE A 30 -13.55 21.01 6.08
C ILE A 30 -12.75 20.30 4.99
N PRO A 31 -12.62 20.84 3.75
CA PRO A 31 -11.88 20.17 2.68
C PRO A 31 -10.42 19.90 3.07
N PHE A 32 -9.80 20.83 3.80
CA PHE A 32 -8.44 20.68 4.28
C PHE A 32 -8.32 19.57 5.33
N VAL A 33 -9.25 19.52 6.29
CA VAL A 33 -9.27 18.46 7.31
C VAL A 33 -9.52 17.09 6.66
N VAL A 34 -10.45 16.99 5.72
CA VAL A 34 -10.71 15.75 4.97
C VAL A 34 -9.46 15.30 4.21
N LEU A 35 -8.77 16.23 3.53
CA LEU A 35 -7.52 15.93 2.82
C LEU A 35 -6.46 15.36 3.76
N VAL A 36 -6.28 15.96 4.94
CA VAL A 36 -5.32 15.48 5.95
C VAL A 36 -5.70 14.08 6.45
N ILE A 37 -6.98 13.83 6.75
CA ILE A 37 -7.45 12.51 7.20
C ILE A 37 -7.21 11.46 6.12
N VAL A 38 -7.55 11.77 4.88
CA VAL A 38 -7.32 10.89 3.72
C VAL A 38 -5.83 10.59 3.54
N ALA A 39 -4.97 11.60 3.63
CA ALA A 39 -3.52 11.42 3.54
C ALA A 39 -2.98 10.49 4.65
N ILE A 40 -3.44 10.65 5.89
CA ILE A 40 -3.05 9.80 7.02
C ILE A 40 -3.51 8.36 6.81
N MET A 41 -4.75 8.14 6.37
CA MET A 41 -5.27 6.79 6.10
C MET A 41 -4.47 6.09 5.01
N TYR A 42 -4.15 6.79 3.92
CA TYR A 42 -3.34 6.22 2.83
C TYR A 42 -1.91 5.92 3.26
N PHE A 43 -1.27 6.86 3.97
CA PHE A 43 0.06 6.64 4.50
C PHE A 43 0.10 5.42 5.44
N GLY A 44 -0.90 5.30 6.34
CA GLY A 44 -1.05 4.15 7.22
C GLY A 44 -1.20 2.83 6.46
N ARG A 45 -1.98 2.82 5.38
CA ARG A 45 -2.17 1.64 4.52
C ARG A 45 -0.87 1.23 3.81
N VAL A 46 -0.15 2.17 3.21
CA VAL A 46 1.15 1.90 2.56
C VAL A 46 2.14 1.32 3.56
N PHE A 47 2.25 1.95 4.73
CA PHE A 47 3.14 1.51 5.78
C PHE A 47 2.78 0.11 6.27
N TYR A 48 1.49 -0.17 6.45
CA TYR A 48 1.00 -1.49 6.84
C TYR A 48 1.38 -2.58 5.84
N VAL A 49 1.15 -2.35 4.53
CA VAL A 49 1.52 -3.29 3.46
C VAL A 49 3.03 -3.52 3.47
N LYS A 50 3.81 -2.45 3.57
CA LYS A 50 5.29 -2.54 3.63
C LYS A 50 5.76 -3.43 4.78
N GLN A 51 5.21 -3.26 5.97
CA GLN A 51 5.59 -4.06 7.13
C GLN A 51 5.18 -5.53 6.99
N ALA A 52 4.00 -5.81 6.42
CA ALA A 52 3.56 -7.17 6.18
C ALA A 52 4.46 -7.89 5.14
N VAL A 53 4.77 -7.21 4.03
CA VAL A 53 5.66 -7.74 2.98
C VAL A 53 7.08 -7.95 3.54
N LEU A 54 7.60 -7.00 4.30
CA LEU A 54 8.91 -7.12 4.95
C LEU A 54 8.95 -8.34 5.88
N LEU A 55 7.98 -8.48 6.78
CA LEU A 55 7.93 -9.61 7.70
C LEU A 55 7.82 -10.95 6.95
N ALA A 56 7.00 -11.00 5.89
CA ALA A 56 6.87 -12.19 5.04
C ALA A 56 8.19 -12.56 4.37
N THR A 57 8.94 -11.59 3.81
CA THR A 57 10.26 -11.84 3.23
C THR A 57 11.27 -12.32 4.27
N GLN A 58 11.25 -11.75 5.48
CA GLN A 58 12.18 -12.10 6.55
C GLN A 58 11.98 -13.54 7.01
N GLU A 59 10.74 -13.91 7.28
CA GLU A 59 10.45 -15.26 7.77
C GLU A 59 10.60 -16.30 6.65
N ALA A 60 10.28 -15.95 5.40
CA ALA A 60 10.57 -16.82 4.26
C ALA A 60 12.08 -17.04 4.06
N ALA A 61 12.90 -15.98 4.12
CA ALA A 61 14.35 -16.09 4.00
C ALA A 61 14.95 -16.92 5.15
N ARG A 62 14.41 -16.77 6.36
CA ARG A 62 14.80 -17.56 7.53
C ARG A 62 14.42 -19.03 7.40
N ASP A 63 13.22 -19.31 6.92
CA ASP A 63 12.76 -20.67 6.72
C ASP A 63 13.59 -21.40 5.65
N LEU A 64 13.95 -20.69 4.57
CA LEU A 64 14.85 -21.20 3.53
C LEU A 64 16.32 -21.32 3.97
N SER A 65 16.78 -20.59 4.98
CA SER A 65 18.16 -20.74 5.45
C SER A 65 18.38 -22.01 6.28
N ARG A 66 17.31 -22.72 6.64
CA ARG A 66 17.34 -23.97 7.42
C ARG A 66 17.34 -25.23 6.56
N ILE A 67 17.04 -25.12 5.27
CA ILE A 67 16.97 -26.28 4.39
C ILE A 67 18.34 -26.66 3.84
N PRO A 68 18.58 -27.95 3.55
CA PRO A 68 19.79 -28.41 2.89
C PRO A 68 20.01 -27.71 1.54
N SER A 69 21.26 -27.40 1.23
CA SER A 69 21.62 -26.67 0.00
C SER A 69 21.27 -27.44 -1.28
N GLU A 70 21.21 -28.78 -1.22
CA GLU A 70 20.82 -29.64 -2.34
C GLU A 70 19.38 -29.40 -2.81
N LEU A 71 18.51 -28.96 -1.90
CA LEU A 71 17.11 -28.67 -2.21
C LEU A 71 16.90 -27.25 -2.74
N LEU A 72 17.91 -26.37 -2.62
CA LEU A 72 17.85 -24.99 -3.11
C LEU A 72 17.92 -24.93 -4.64
N ASP A 73 18.45 -25.95 -5.31
CA ASP A 73 18.56 -25.98 -6.77
C ASP A 73 17.21 -26.22 -7.48
N SER A 74 16.19 -26.67 -6.76
CA SER A 74 14.88 -26.97 -7.33
C SER A 74 13.91 -25.78 -7.18
N PRO A 75 13.54 -25.09 -8.28
CA PRO A 75 12.62 -23.95 -8.20
C PRO A 75 11.24 -24.36 -7.65
N VAL A 76 10.73 -25.55 -8.02
CA VAL A 76 9.44 -26.04 -7.55
C VAL A 76 9.43 -26.25 -6.02
N PHE A 77 10.55 -26.72 -5.46
CA PHE A 77 10.67 -26.88 -4.01
C PHE A 77 10.68 -25.53 -3.30
N LEU A 78 11.46 -24.57 -3.82
CA LEU A 78 11.51 -23.21 -3.30
C LEU A 78 10.14 -22.53 -3.36
N GLU A 79 9.47 -22.62 -4.50
CA GLU A 79 8.13 -22.06 -4.70
C GLU A 79 7.13 -22.70 -3.74
N ASN A 80 7.16 -24.02 -3.53
CA ASN A 80 6.30 -24.71 -2.55
C ASN A 80 6.62 -24.32 -1.10
N ARG A 81 7.89 -23.98 -0.80
CA ARG A 81 8.31 -23.58 0.55
C ARG A 81 7.98 -22.13 0.87
N VAL A 82 8.21 -21.23 -0.07
CA VAL A 82 7.77 -19.82 0.01
C VAL A 82 6.25 -19.72 -0.13
N GLY A 83 5.63 -20.66 -0.83
CA GLY A 83 4.19 -20.78 -1.06
C GLY A 83 3.66 -20.06 -2.28
N TYR A 84 4.54 -19.47 -3.09
CA TYR A 84 4.18 -18.77 -4.32
C TYR A 84 5.15 -19.07 -5.44
N THR A 85 4.64 -19.09 -6.68
CA THR A 85 5.46 -19.04 -7.89
C THR A 85 6.06 -17.66 -8.09
N SER A 86 7.02 -17.52 -9.01
CA SER A 86 7.59 -16.20 -9.34
C SER A 86 6.57 -15.15 -9.79
N THR A 87 5.45 -15.58 -10.37
CA THR A 87 4.33 -14.71 -10.79
C THR A 87 3.27 -14.49 -9.71
N GLY A 88 3.46 -15.06 -8.52
CA GLY A 88 2.57 -14.90 -7.37
C GLY A 88 1.39 -15.87 -7.31
N GLN A 89 1.38 -16.97 -8.08
CA GLN A 89 0.36 -18.01 -7.91
C GLN A 89 0.64 -18.83 -6.66
N ALA A 90 -0.37 -19.10 -5.85
CA ALA A 90 -0.24 -19.86 -4.63
C ALA A 90 0.06 -21.33 -4.94
N THR A 91 1.18 -21.82 -4.41
CA THR A 91 1.60 -23.22 -4.49
C THR A 91 1.36 -23.96 -3.17
N ASN A 92 1.45 -23.23 -2.05
CA ASN A 92 1.27 -23.76 -0.70
C ASN A 92 0.65 -22.72 0.21
N GLY A 93 -0.63 -22.89 0.53
CA GLY A 93 -1.36 -22.02 1.44
C GLY A 93 -0.86 -22.05 2.88
N ASP A 94 -0.17 -23.12 3.28
CA ASP A 94 0.36 -23.34 4.63
C ASP A 94 1.78 -22.76 4.81
N SER A 95 2.36 -22.14 3.77
CA SER A 95 3.66 -21.50 3.87
C SER A 95 3.64 -20.34 4.87
N VAL A 96 4.80 -20.03 5.45
CA VAL A 96 4.90 -18.94 6.42
C VAL A 96 4.62 -17.58 5.77
N ALA A 97 5.09 -17.37 4.53
CA ALA A 97 4.80 -16.16 3.78
C ALA A 97 3.29 -16.03 3.46
N SER A 98 2.63 -17.14 3.09
CA SER A 98 1.18 -17.18 2.87
C SER A 98 0.41 -16.83 4.15
N GLY A 99 0.80 -17.40 5.29
CA GLY A 99 0.20 -17.08 6.59
C GLY A 99 0.32 -15.60 6.97
N ILE A 100 1.50 -14.99 6.75
CA ILE A 100 1.74 -13.56 7.07
C ILE A 100 0.97 -12.64 6.12
N LEU A 101 1.04 -12.89 4.82
CA LEU A 101 0.36 -12.06 3.81
C LEU A 101 -1.17 -12.21 3.88
N GLY A 102 -1.65 -13.43 4.17
CA GLY A 102 -3.06 -13.71 4.43
C GLY A 102 -3.58 -13.05 5.70
N ALA A 103 -2.78 -13.05 6.79
CA ALA A 103 -3.12 -12.31 8.01
C ALA A 103 -3.23 -10.80 7.76
N ALA A 104 -2.49 -10.28 6.78
CA ALA A 104 -2.55 -8.90 6.34
C ALA A 104 -3.65 -8.59 5.29
N ASN A 105 -4.46 -9.58 4.91
CA ASN A 105 -5.47 -9.49 3.85
C ASN A 105 -4.91 -9.03 2.48
N LEU A 106 -3.69 -9.46 2.14
CA LEU A 106 -2.99 -9.05 0.92
C LEU A 106 -3.12 -10.06 -0.23
N LEU A 107 -3.90 -11.12 -0.05
CA LEU A 107 -4.09 -12.15 -1.07
C LEU A 107 -5.37 -11.90 -1.87
N SER A 108 -5.51 -12.52 -3.03
CA SER A 108 -6.64 -12.33 -3.94
C SER A 108 -7.99 -12.69 -3.30
N GLY A 109 -8.02 -13.71 -2.43
CA GLY A 109 -9.17 -14.06 -1.58
C GLY A 109 -9.18 -13.34 -0.23
N GLY A 110 -8.43 -12.24 -0.08
CA GLY A 110 -8.15 -11.57 1.18
C GLY A 110 -7.16 -12.37 2.02
N LYS A 111 -7.62 -13.46 2.64
CA LYS A 111 -6.81 -14.26 3.57
C LYS A 111 -6.06 -15.43 2.93
N THR A 112 -6.49 -15.85 1.75
CA THR A 112 -5.96 -17.03 1.05
C THR A 112 -5.96 -16.76 -0.45
N GLY A 113 -5.23 -17.56 -1.20
CA GLY A 113 -5.15 -17.47 -2.66
C GLY A 113 -3.88 -16.78 -3.14
N ASP A 114 -3.90 -16.40 -4.41
CA ASP A 114 -2.74 -15.83 -5.11
C ASP A 114 -2.40 -14.43 -4.61
N LEU A 115 -1.16 -14.01 -4.87
CA LEU A 115 -0.81 -12.60 -4.79
C LEU A 115 -1.52 -11.81 -5.88
N PRO A 116 -1.79 -10.50 -5.67
CA PRO A 116 -2.45 -9.68 -6.67
C PRO A 116 -1.69 -9.66 -8.00
N PRO A 117 -2.40 -9.51 -9.14
CA PRO A 117 -1.75 -9.40 -10.45
C PRO A 117 -0.69 -8.30 -10.48
N GLY A 118 0.51 -8.63 -10.98
CA GLY A 118 1.67 -7.75 -10.98
C GLY A 118 2.68 -8.05 -9.85
N SER A 119 2.29 -8.86 -8.87
CA SER A 119 3.22 -9.29 -7.81
C SER A 119 4.32 -10.19 -8.34
N ARG A 120 5.49 -10.13 -7.70
CA ARG A 120 6.63 -11.00 -8.01
C ARG A 120 7.26 -11.55 -6.75
N VAL A 121 7.69 -12.81 -6.82
CA VAL A 121 8.42 -13.48 -5.75
C VAL A 121 9.70 -14.05 -6.34
N ASP A 122 10.84 -13.54 -5.89
CA ASP A 122 12.14 -14.01 -6.37
C ASP A 122 12.95 -14.56 -5.22
N VAL A 123 13.46 -15.77 -5.41
CA VAL A 123 14.36 -16.42 -4.46
C VAL A 123 15.74 -16.48 -5.09
N TYR A 124 16.73 -15.96 -4.38
CA TYR A 124 18.13 -15.93 -4.79
C TYR A 124 18.93 -16.84 -3.87
N TYR A 125 19.70 -17.77 -4.43
CA TYR A 125 20.55 -18.70 -3.69
C TYR A 125 21.89 -18.90 -4.41
N LEU A 126 22.85 -19.56 -3.74
CA LEU A 126 24.20 -19.71 -4.27
C LEU A 126 24.32 -20.70 -5.42
N GLN A 127 24.01 -20.21 -6.60
CA GLN A 127 24.88 -20.27 -7.77
C GLN A 127 24.28 -19.35 -8.84
N GLY A 128 24.95 -18.23 -9.13
CA GLY A 128 24.65 -17.42 -10.32
C GLY A 128 23.43 -16.50 -10.27
N SER A 129 22.59 -16.53 -9.24
CA SER A 129 21.49 -15.55 -9.13
C SER A 129 22.01 -14.23 -8.55
N ALA A 130 22.35 -13.30 -9.44
CA ALA A 130 22.73 -11.94 -9.06
C ALA A 130 21.55 -11.28 -8.34
N LEU A 131 21.83 -10.66 -7.18
CA LEU A 131 20.87 -9.77 -6.57
C LEU A 131 20.55 -8.62 -7.55
N PRO A 132 19.38 -7.98 -7.43
CA PRO A 132 19.03 -6.82 -8.25
C PRO A 132 20.07 -5.69 -8.19
N SER A 133 20.85 -5.64 -7.10
CA SER A 133 21.93 -4.66 -6.85
C SER A 133 23.26 -5.01 -7.53
N GLY A 134 23.35 -6.12 -8.28
CA GLY A 134 24.58 -6.58 -8.92
C GLY A 134 25.61 -7.19 -7.96
N THR A 135 25.32 -7.24 -6.66
CA THR A 135 26.16 -7.88 -5.65
C THR A 135 25.88 -9.38 -5.59
N SER A 136 26.93 -10.18 -5.42
CA SER A 136 26.81 -11.62 -5.21
C SER A 136 26.46 -11.91 -3.75
N LEU A 137 25.56 -12.88 -3.53
CA LEU A 137 25.26 -13.37 -2.18
C LEU A 137 26.48 -14.07 -1.55
N PRO A 138 26.74 -13.88 -0.25
CA PRO A 138 27.79 -14.62 0.45
C PRO A 138 27.47 -16.11 0.52
N GLN A 139 28.50 -16.96 0.62
CA GLN A 139 28.33 -18.42 0.68
C GLN A 139 27.48 -18.86 1.88
N GLY A 140 26.56 -19.79 1.65
CA GLY A 140 25.47 -20.17 2.56
C GLY A 140 24.28 -19.21 2.65
N ALA A 141 24.23 -18.05 1.98
CA ALA A 141 23.09 -17.15 2.09
C ALA A 141 21.97 -17.43 1.08
N VAL A 142 20.74 -17.16 1.52
CA VAL A 142 19.51 -17.15 0.71
C VAL A 142 18.88 -15.78 0.83
N ALA A 143 18.36 -15.24 -0.27
CA ALA A 143 17.58 -14.02 -0.24
C ALA A 143 16.19 -14.24 -0.86
N VAL A 144 15.21 -13.57 -0.28
CA VAL A 144 13.84 -13.56 -0.78
C VAL A 144 13.43 -12.13 -1.04
N ARG A 145 12.93 -11.90 -2.26
CA ARG A 145 12.29 -10.66 -2.67
C ARG A 145 10.82 -10.89 -2.90
N ILE A 146 9.98 -10.04 -2.31
CA ILE A 146 8.56 -9.97 -2.64
C ILE A 146 8.29 -8.54 -3.12
N SER A 147 7.76 -8.42 -4.33
CA SER A 147 7.29 -7.18 -4.91
C SER A 147 5.77 -7.22 -4.96
N TYR A 148 5.13 -6.26 -4.29
CA TYR A 148 3.68 -6.17 -4.16
C TYR A 148 3.16 -4.89 -4.83
N PRO A 149 2.24 -4.98 -5.79
CA PRO A 149 1.71 -3.82 -6.50
C PRO A 149 0.73 -3.07 -5.61
N PHE A 150 1.16 -1.93 -5.05
CA PHE A 150 0.29 -1.09 -4.26
C PHE A 150 -0.58 -0.23 -5.17
N LYS A 151 -1.90 -0.39 -5.04
CA LYS A 151 -2.90 0.44 -5.73
C LYS A 151 -3.43 1.53 -4.83
N PHE A 152 -3.24 2.78 -5.25
CA PHE A 152 -3.62 3.97 -4.47
C PHE A 152 -5.14 4.06 -4.29
N ILE A 153 -5.88 4.02 -5.39
CA ILE A 153 -7.33 3.91 -5.42
C ILE A 153 -7.65 2.49 -5.91
N GLY A 154 -8.14 1.64 -5.00
CA GLY A 154 -8.74 0.36 -5.40
C GLY A 154 -10.05 0.62 -6.14
N ASP A 155 -10.62 -0.43 -6.76
CA ASP A 155 -11.94 -0.35 -7.38
C ASP A 155 -12.99 0.02 -6.31
N PRO A 156 -13.50 1.27 -6.27
CA PRO A 156 -14.35 1.72 -5.19
C PRO A 156 -15.77 1.16 -5.29
N PHE A 157 -16.11 0.54 -6.42
CA PHE A 157 -17.45 0.09 -6.75
C PHE A 157 -17.58 -1.43 -6.84
N GLY A 158 -16.46 -2.14 -6.93
CA GLY A 158 -16.45 -3.60 -7.00
C GLY A 158 -17.20 -4.15 -8.22
N ASN A 159 -17.17 -5.46 -8.39
CA ASN A 159 -17.74 -6.11 -9.58
C ASN A 159 -19.25 -5.93 -9.77
N SER A 160 -19.96 -5.37 -8.78
CA SER A 160 -21.42 -5.22 -8.77
C SER A 160 -21.92 -3.87 -9.33
N ALA A 161 -21.03 -2.89 -9.54
CA ALA A 161 -21.40 -1.56 -10.01
C ALA A 161 -20.75 -1.25 -11.37
N SER A 162 -20.98 -2.16 -12.33
CA SER A 162 -20.56 -2.00 -13.73
C SER A 162 -21.02 -0.69 -14.40
N GLU A 163 -22.05 -0.04 -13.87
CA GLU A 163 -22.57 1.26 -14.33
C GLU A 163 -21.67 2.46 -13.98
N PHE A 164 -20.85 2.36 -12.92
CA PHE A 164 -19.97 3.45 -12.47
C PHE A 164 -18.50 3.26 -12.87
N GLY A 165 -18.17 2.16 -13.56
CA GLY A 165 -16.81 1.78 -13.89
C GLY A 165 -16.02 1.27 -12.68
N SER A 166 -14.84 0.70 -12.94
CA SER A 166 -13.95 0.12 -11.93
C SER A 166 -12.94 1.11 -11.33
N SER A 167 -13.03 2.39 -11.70
CA SER A 167 -12.10 3.44 -11.25
C SER A 167 -12.80 4.79 -11.17
N ILE A 168 -12.36 5.61 -10.21
CA ILE A 168 -12.68 7.05 -10.18
C ILE A 168 -11.50 7.77 -10.83
N ASP A 169 -11.66 8.14 -12.08
CA ASP A 169 -10.64 8.85 -12.84
C ASP A 169 -10.80 10.37 -12.63
N VAL A 170 -9.73 11.03 -12.21
CA VAL A 170 -9.69 12.50 -12.14
C VAL A 170 -9.13 13.00 -13.45
N TRP A 171 -9.92 13.73 -14.24
CA TRP A 171 -9.49 14.17 -15.57
C TRP A 171 -8.77 15.52 -15.49
N SER A 172 -7.68 15.66 -16.24
CA SER A 172 -6.87 16.88 -16.28
C SER A 172 -7.56 18.06 -17.01
N GLY A 173 -8.67 17.80 -17.70
CA GLY A 173 -9.48 18.78 -18.43
C GLY A 173 -10.42 18.10 -19.42
N GLU A 174 -11.21 18.90 -20.14
CA GLU A 174 -12.07 18.42 -21.23
C GLU A 174 -11.20 17.84 -22.36
N GLY A 175 -11.29 16.53 -22.59
CA GLY A 175 -10.48 15.80 -23.57
C GLY A 175 -9.03 15.50 -23.16
N GLY A 176 -8.65 15.78 -21.91
CA GLY A 176 -7.34 15.38 -21.36
C GLY A 176 -7.29 13.89 -21.02
N ASP A 177 -6.12 13.36 -20.70
CA ASP A 177 -6.00 11.99 -20.16
C ASP A 177 -6.39 11.97 -18.67
N PRO A 178 -6.86 10.81 -18.16
CA PRO A 178 -7.09 10.64 -16.74
C PRO A 178 -5.77 10.78 -15.98
N VAL A 179 -5.80 11.53 -14.88
CA VAL A 179 -4.68 11.67 -13.97
C VAL A 179 -4.47 10.31 -13.30
N SER A 180 -3.46 9.58 -13.78
CA SER A 180 -3.03 8.36 -13.12
C SER A 180 -2.42 8.73 -11.77
N PHE A 181 -3.04 8.25 -10.70
CA PHE A 181 -2.35 8.18 -9.43
C PHE A 181 -1.22 7.15 -9.55
N SER A 182 -0.07 7.44 -8.93
CA SER A 182 1.09 6.55 -9.01
C SER A 182 0.78 5.25 -8.26
N ASP A 183 0.42 4.21 -9.01
CA ASP A 183 0.63 2.84 -8.55
C ASP A 183 2.14 2.62 -8.45
N PHE A 184 2.59 1.94 -7.40
CA PHE A 184 4.00 1.66 -7.21
C PHE A 184 4.18 0.30 -6.55
N ASP A 185 5.31 -0.33 -6.83
CA ASP A 185 5.62 -1.62 -6.25
C ASP A 185 6.26 -1.42 -4.87
N VAL A 186 5.64 -2.00 -3.85
CA VAL A 186 6.25 -2.20 -2.54
C VAL A 186 7.12 -3.44 -2.64
N SER A 187 8.42 -3.24 -2.87
CA SER A 187 9.39 -4.32 -2.98
C SER A 187 10.28 -4.37 -1.75
N GLU A 188 10.32 -5.53 -1.11
CA GLU A 188 11.23 -5.80 0.02
C GLU A 188 12.13 -6.98 -0.32
N LEU A 189 13.38 -6.91 0.13
CA LEU A 189 14.41 -7.91 -0.08
C LEU A 189 15.06 -8.22 1.27
N THR A 190 14.96 -9.46 1.72
CA THR A 190 15.68 -9.91 2.92
C THR A 190 16.71 -10.97 2.55
N VAL A 191 17.88 -10.89 3.17
CA VAL A 191 18.95 -11.90 3.07
C VAL A 191 19.10 -12.60 4.41
N SER A 192 19.14 -13.92 4.41
CA SER A 192 19.41 -14.77 5.56
C SER A 192 20.63 -15.64 5.30
N VAL A 193 21.50 -15.81 6.30
CA VAL A 193 22.64 -16.72 6.24
C VAL A 193 22.21 -18.08 6.80
N LYS A 194 22.71 -19.18 6.21
CA LYS A 194 22.46 -20.55 6.69
C LYS A 194 22.66 -20.65 8.20
N GLU A 195 21.61 -21.06 8.91
CA GLU A 195 21.71 -21.46 10.31
C GLU A 195 22.39 -22.85 10.34
N ILE A 196 23.54 -22.96 11.01
CA ILE A 196 24.18 -24.26 11.29
C ILE A 196 23.46 -24.82 12.51
N LEU A 197 22.69 -25.90 12.33
CA LEU A 197 22.15 -26.72 13.41
C LEU A 197 23.11 -27.89 13.69
#